data_AF-A0A3N7C0G2-F1
#
_entry.id   AF-A0A3N7C0G2-F1
#
_cell.length_a   1.000
_cell.length_b   1.000
_cell.length_c   1.000
_cell.angle_alpha   90.00
_cell.angle_beta   90.00
_cell.angle_gamma   90.00
#
_symmetry.space_group_name_H-M   'P 1'
#
loop_
_entity.id
_entity.type
_entity.pdbx_description
1 polymer ?
#
loop_
_entity_poly.entity_id
_entity_poly.type
_entity_poly.pdbx_seq_one_letter_code
_entity_poly.pdbx_strand_id
1 'polypeptide(L)'
;MPFDDTAFSSSSLPGARAVAFALGLVLVQALAFTGSAWAMPGCLDTAVQVPSPPRALAMADAALLEHQAFGGQAMDAEGRLTQSGDSEAEDTRRSAKGPAPWQRVLGYWRAIDPQDSRLPSLVRFGGTHPADRRLLTQALNQSAALSLQSPGGGPDLGLDANGLRAAEVALNRVAVIDSPWSAAFISWLARRAGLSDQEFVFSEAHVDYAGAAWQAGVAESAGQPTRSAMRACDLMRTPPRVGDLVCQARGTAGAGLNTFDKIGEVLATRPTGGEALPMHCDVVVAIDATGFDTVGGNVLQSVTLRRLDFARGTQLLDPSYLPEGCALSRAPGCVDRHMSRQPWSLLLQWR
;
A
#
# COMPACT_ATOMS: atom_id res chain seq x y z
N MET A 1 41.30 51.76 33.86
CA MET A 1 41.49 53.20 34.15
C MET A 1 40.90 53.98 32.99
N PRO A 2 40.19 55.08 33.26
CA PRO A 2 38.75 55.11 33.61
C PRO A 2 38.00 56.02 32.61
N PHE A 3 36.69 56.27 32.62
CA PHE A 3 35.81 56.92 33.60
C PHE A 3 34.37 56.77 33.03
N ASP A 4 33.33 56.41 33.78
CA ASP A 4 32.53 57.28 34.68
C ASP A 4 31.90 58.47 33.92
N ASP A 5 30.64 58.89 34.09
CA ASP A 5 29.80 58.82 35.29
C ASP A 5 28.36 59.34 35.01
N THR A 6 27.41 58.89 35.85
CA THR A 6 26.20 59.60 36.39
C THR A 6 25.12 60.20 35.46
N ALA A 7 23.81 59.88 35.54
CA ALA A 7 22.82 59.89 36.64
C ALA A 7 22.25 61.28 37.00
N PHE A 8 20.93 61.49 36.81
CA PHE A 8 20.02 62.37 37.59
C PHE A 8 18.56 61.94 37.30
N SER A 9 17.85 61.29 38.25
CA SER A 9 16.94 61.84 39.27
C SER A 9 15.60 62.33 38.69
N SER A 10 14.49 61.57 38.79
CA SER A 10 13.54 61.41 39.91
C SER A 10 12.29 62.30 39.78
N SER A 11 11.11 61.67 39.76
CA SER A 11 9.88 62.17 40.38
C SER A 11 8.86 61.04 40.52
N SER A 12 8.09 61.14 41.59
CA SER A 12 7.38 60.13 42.36
C SER A 12 5.87 60.05 42.04
N LEU A 13 5.32 58.82 42.06
CA LEU A 13 4.04 58.26 42.61
C LEU A 13 2.76 59.14 42.68
N PRO A 14 1.51 58.60 42.71
CA PRO A 14 1.11 57.28 43.25
C PRO A 14 -0.06 56.55 42.54
N GLY A 15 -0.43 55.35 43.01
CA GLY A 15 -1.79 54.84 42.81
C GLY A 15 -1.94 53.31 42.67
N ALA A 16 -1.78 52.58 43.78
CA ALA A 16 -2.04 51.16 43.86
C ALA A 16 -3.54 50.82 43.66
N ARG A 17 -3.83 49.82 42.82
CA ARG A 17 -4.98 48.91 43.02
C ARG A 17 -4.52 47.48 42.72
N ALA A 18 -4.41 46.69 43.78
CA ALA A 18 -4.15 45.27 43.73
C ALA A 18 -5.37 44.53 43.15
N VAL A 19 -5.15 43.72 42.12
CA VAL A 19 -6.11 42.69 41.69
C VAL A 19 -5.41 41.35 41.89
N ALA A 20 -5.85 40.64 42.93
CA ALA A 20 -5.41 39.28 43.22
C ALA A 20 -6.02 38.33 42.19
N PHE A 21 -5.20 37.75 41.32
CA PHE A 21 -5.59 36.60 40.50
C PHE A 21 -5.42 35.33 41.34
N ALA A 22 -6.54 34.68 41.66
CA ALA A 22 -6.54 33.35 42.25
C ALA A 22 -6.06 32.33 41.19
N LEU A 23 -4.88 31.75 41.40
CA LEU A 23 -4.44 30.56 40.66
C LEU A 23 -5.29 29.36 41.11
N GLY A 24 -6.29 29.00 40.30
CA GLY A 24 -6.93 27.70 40.38
C GLY A 24 -6.00 26.63 39.82
N LEU A 25 -5.45 25.79 40.69
CA LEU A 25 -4.66 24.62 40.32
C LEU A 25 -5.59 23.55 39.73
N VAL A 26 -5.75 23.52 38.40
CA VAL A 26 -6.43 22.41 37.73
C VAL A 26 -5.45 21.23 37.67
N LEU A 27 -5.65 20.26 38.56
CA LEU A 27 -4.94 18.99 38.55
C LEU A 27 -5.45 18.17 37.35
N VAL A 28 -4.79 18.29 36.20
CA VAL A 28 -5.01 17.36 35.07
C VAL A 28 -4.41 16.03 35.47
N GLN A 29 -5.26 15.09 35.92
CA GLN A 29 -4.86 13.70 36.07
C GLN A 29 -4.61 13.13 34.68
N ALA A 30 -3.34 13.08 34.28
CA ALA A 30 -2.91 12.28 33.15
C ALA A 30 -3.07 10.80 33.54
N LEU A 31 -4.20 10.20 33.17
CA LEU A 31 -4.32 8.75 33.11
C LEU A 31 -3.33 8.26 32.05
N ALA A 32 -2.18 7.79 32.52
CA ALA A 32 -1.26 7.01 31.71
C ALA A 32 -1.97 5.70 31.32
N PHE A 33 -2.67 5.72 30.19
CA PHE A 33 -3.02 4.49 29.48
C PHE A 33 -1.71 3.87 29.02
N THR A 34 -1.16 2.98 29.84
CA THR A 34 -0.23 1.96 29.38
C THR A 34 -1.06 0.92 28.63
N GLY A 35 -1.59 1.34 27.47
CA GLY A 35 -2.28 0.45 26.55
C GLY A 35 -1.24 -0.46 25.93
N SER A 36 -1.03 -1.63 26.53
CA SER A 36 -0.54 -2.78 25.76
C SER A 36 -1.52 -2.93 24.61
N ALA A 37 -1.07 -2.82 23.35
CA ALA A 37 -1.94 -3.00 22.21
C ALA A 37 -2.68 -4.34 22.38
N TRP A 38 -3.98 -4.27 22.62
CA TRP A 38 -4.81 -5.45 22.68
C TRP A 38 -4.72 -6.10 21.31
N ALA A 39 -4.19 -7.32 21.24
CA ALA A 39 -4.44 -8.16 20.07
C ALA A 39 -5.96 -8.12 19.86
N MET A 40 -6.39 -7.58 18.71
CA MET A 40 -7.80 -7.22 18.55
C MET A 40 -8.65 -8.49 18.78
N PRO A 41 -9.63 -8.45 19.72
CA PRO A 41 -10.41 -9.61 20.08
C PRO A 41 -10.96 -10.30 18.82
N GLY A 42 -10.87 -11.63 18.74
CA GLY A 42 -11.40 -12.42 17.64
C GLY A 42 -10.42 -12.72 16.50
N CYS A 43 -9.27 -12.04 16.37
CA CYS A 43 -8.29 -12.33 15.32
C CYS A 43 -7.85 -13.81 15.32
N LEU A 44 -7.43 -14.31 16.49
CA LEU A 44 -6.97 -15.70 16.64
C LEU A 44 -8.13 -16.70 16.52
N ASP A 45 -9.27 -16.41 17.13
CA ASP A 45 -10.44 -17.31 17.08
C ASP A 45 -10.92 -17.50 15.64
N THR A 46 -11.04 -16.43 14.88
CA THR A 46 -11.40 -16.51 13.46
C THR A 46 -10.32 -17.20 12.63
N ALA A 47 -9.04 -16.97 12.91
CA ALA A 47 -7.95 -17.64 12.21
C ALA A 47 -8.01 -19.17 12.36
N VAL A 48 -8.35 -19.64 13.56
CA VAL A 48 -8.31 -21.07 13.92
C VAL A 48 -9.63 -21.79 13.67
N GLN A 49 -10.77 -21.10 13.84
CA GLN A 49 -12.09 -21.75 13.89
C GLN A 49 -12.97 -21.45 12.68
N VAL A 50 -12.69 -20.36 11.95
CA VAL A 50 -13.57 -19.89 10.88
C VAL A 50 -12.90 -20.08 9.52
N PRO A 51 -13.47 -20.89 8.61
CA PRO A 51 -12.92 -21.05 7.27
C PRO A 51 -13.00 -19.75 6.47
N SER A 52 -12.12 -19.59 5.48
CA SER A 52 -12.18 -18.45 4.56
C SER A 52 -13.54 -18.36 3.86
N PRO A 53 -14.20 -17.19 3.84
CA PRO A 53 -15.48 -17.05 3.17
C PRO A 53 -15.32 -17.20 1.64
N PRO A 54 -16.38 -17.57 0.90
CA PRO A 54 -16.29 -17.76 -0.56
C PRO A 54 -15.75 -16.55 -1.33
N ARG A 55 -15.99 -15.33 -0.85
CA ARG A 55 -15.45 -14.09 -1.44
C ARG A 55 -13.93 -13.96 -1.24
N ALA A 56 -13.40 -14.41 -0.10
CA ALA A 56 -11.96 -14.47 0.15
C ALA A 56 -11.28 -15.48 -0.78
N LEU A 57 -11.90 -16.65 -0.98
CA LEU A 57 -11.42 -17.64 -1.95
C LEU A 57 -11.45 -17.10 -3.39
N ALA A 58 -12.53 -16.41 -3.78
CA ALA A 58 -12.62 -15.76 -5.08
C ALA A 58 -11.55 -14.67 -5.29
N MET A 59 -11.16 -13.95 -4.23
CA MET A 59 -10.04 -13.00 -4.27
C MET A 59 -8.72 -13.71 -4.56
N ALA A 60 -8.43 -14.81 -3.86
CA ALA A 60 -7.22 -15.61 -4.05
C ALA A 60 -7.17 -16.25 -5.46
N ASP A 61 -8.28 -16.80 -5.94
CA ASP A 61 -8.38 -17.38 -7.28
C ASP A 61 -8.12 -16.32 -8.36
N ALA A 62 -8.69 -15.12 -8.21
CA ALA A 62 -8.47 -14.02 -9.15
C ALA A 62 -6.99 -13.59 -9.18
N ALA A 63 -6.29 -13.61 -8.04
CA ALA A 63 -4.88 -13.33 -7.97
C ALA A 63 -4.03 -14.40 -8.65
N LEU A 64 -4.33 -15.69 -8.43
CA LEU A 64 -3.66 -16.79 -9.13
C LEU A 64 -3.84 -16.72 -10.64
N LEU A 65 -5.05 -16.36 -11.12
CA LEU A 65 -5.31 -16.17 -12.55
C LEU A 65 -4.47 -15.04 -13.16
N GLU A 66 -4.36 -13.90 -12.48
CA GLU A 66 -3.51 -12.80 -12.97
C GLU A 66 -2.02 -13.14 -12.88
N HIS A 67 -1.58 -13.85 -11.84
CA HIS A 67 -0.22 -14.36 -11.74
C HIS A 67 0.16 -15.26 -12.94
N GLN A 68 -0.74 -16.18 -13.33
CA GLN A 68 -0.54 -17.00 -14.53
C GLN A 68 -0.57 -16.17 -15.81
N ALA A 69 -1.42 -15.14 -15.88
CA ALA A 69 -1.48 -14.24 -17.01
C ALA A 69 -0.22 -13.36 -17.17
N PHE A 70 0.55 -13.18 -16.09
CA PHE A 70 1.88 -12.56 -16.05
C PHE A 70 3.02 -13.57 -16.14
N GLY A 71 2.74 -14.83 -16.48
CA GLY A 71 3.79 -15.81 -16.74
C GLY A 71 4.38 -16.52 -15.54
N GLY A 72 3.72 -16.44 -14.39
CA GLY A 72 4.06 -17.29 -13.26
C GLY A 72 5.34 -16.85 -12.54
N GLN A 73 5.61 -15.54 -12.43
CA GLN A 73 6.78 -15.04 -11.70
C GLN A 73 6.77 -15.52 -10.23
N ALA A 74 7.79 -16.26 -9.80
CA ALA A 74 7.78 -16.93 -8.49
C ALA A 74 9.04 -16.65 -7.67
N MET A 75 8.85 -16.52 -6.36
CA MET A 75 9.91 -16.43 -5.36
C MET A 75 9.78 -17.54 -4.33
N ASP A 76 10.90 -18.19 -4.00
CA ASP A 76 10.94 -19.21 -2.96
C ASP A 76 10.97 -18.61 -1.54
N ALA A 77 10.97 -19.50 -0.53
CA ALA A 77 10.97 -19.14 0.88
C ALA A 77 12.26 -18.40 1.30
N GLU A 78 13.36 -18.59 0.59
CA GLU A 78 14.60 -17.85 0.76
C GLU A 78 14.52 -16.45 0.12
N GLY A 79 13.42 -16.12 -0.58
CA GLY A 79 13.24 -14.86 -1.27
C GLY A 79 14.09 -14.70 -2.53
N ARG A 80 14.49 -15.81 -3.16
CA ARG A 80 15.14 -15.83 -4.46
C ARG A 80 14.09 -15.91 -5.56
N LEU A 81 14.30 -15.20 -6.66
CA LEU A 81 13.47 -15.33 -7.86
C LEU A 81 13.76 -16.68 -8.53
N THR A 82 12.81 -17.60 -8.49
CA THR A 82 12.95 -18.95 -9.08
C THR A 82 12.35 -19.03 -10.49
N GLN A 83 11.44 -18.14 -10.83
CA GLN A 83 10.85 -18.03 -12.15
C GLN A 83 10.63 -16.55 -12.49
N SER A 84 11.07 -16.13 -13.68
CA SER A 84 10.76 -14.80 -14.22
C SER A 84 9.47 -14.85 -15.03
N GLY A 85 8.60 -13.87 -14.80
CA GLY A 85 7.38 -13.65 -15.59
C GLY A 85 7.53 -12.49 -16.57
N ASP A 86 6.40 -12.06 -17.11
CA ASP A 86 6.28 -10.87 -17.94
C ASP A 86 6.31 -9.62 -17.05
N SER A 87 6.94 -8.54 -17.51
CA SER A 87 6.95 -7.25 -16.83
C SER A 87 5.73 -6.39 -17.17
N GLU A 88 5.37 -5.49 -16.27
CA GLU A 88 4.23 -4.56 -16.31
C GLU A 88 4.08 -3.78 -17.62
N ALA A 89 5.19 -3.52 -18.32
CA ALA A 89 5.19 -2.77 -19.56
C ALA A 89 5.21 -3.66 -20.82
N GLU A 90 5.23 -4.98 -20.70
CA GLU A 90 5.34 -5.87 -21.87
C GLU A 90 4.07 -5.90 -22.71
N ASP A 91 4.25 -6.06 -24.02
CA ASP A 91 3.17 -6.25 -25.01
C ASP A 91 2.95 -7.73 -25.37
N THR A 92 3.55 -8.64 -24.60
CA THR A 92 3.42 -10.10 -24.77
C THR A 92 1.97 -10.52 -24.54
N ARG A 93 1.44 -11.38 -25.43
CA ARG A 93 0.06 -11.89 -25.33
C ARG A 93 0.07 -13.40 -25.16
N ARG A 94 -0.34 -13.86 -23.97
CA ARG A 94 -0.47 -15.29 -23.66
C ARG A 94 -1.70 -15.95 -24.28
N SER A 95 -2.69 -15.16 -24.67
CA SER A 95 -3.81 -15.62 -25.50
C SER A 95 -4.13 -14.59 -26.58
N ALA A 96 -4.55 -15.05 -27.75
CA ALA A 96 -4.78 -14.17 -28.91
C ALA A 96 -5.80 -13.05 -28.63
N LYS A 97 -6.75 -13.30 -27.72
CA LYS A 97 -7.79 -12.35 -27.30
C LYS A 97 -7.53 -11.72 -25.92
N GLY A 98 -6.46 -12.12 -25.23
CA GLY A 98 -6.13 -11.63 -23.90
C GLY A 98 -5.42 -10.28 -23.95
N PRO A 99 -5.63 -9.42 -22.93
CA PRO A 99 -4.85 -8.20 -22.80
C PRO A 99 -3.38 -8.52 -22.50
N ALA A 100 -2.47 -7.72 -23.05
CA ALA A 100 -1.07 -7.72 -22.68
C ALA A 100 -0.87 -7.19 -21.24
N PRO A 101 0.26 -7.48 -20.57
CA PRO A 101 0.56 -7.00 -19.23
C PRO A 101 0.26 -5.51 -18.99
N TRP A 102 0.71 -4.60 -19.86
CA TRP A 102 0.45 -3.16 -19.68
C TRP A 102 -1.04 -2.80 -19.72
N GLN A 103 -1.83 -3.52 -20.52
CA GLN A 103 -3.27 -3.32 -20.63
C GLN A 103 -3.99 -3.84 -19.37
N ARG A 104 -3.48 -4.93 -18.79
CA ARG A 104 -3.97 -5.48 -17.50
C ARG A 104 -3.73 -4.49 -16.38
N VAL A 105 -2.53 -3.94 -16.29
CA VAL A 105 -2.21 -2.94 -15.25
C VAL A 105 -3.13 -1.72 -15.36
N LEU A 106 -3.31 -1.15 -16.56
CA LEU A 106 -4.30 -0.09 -16.77
C LEU A 106 -5.72 -0.50 -16.37
N GLY A 107 -6.09 -1.77 -16.56
CA GLY A 107 -7.35 -2.34 -16.12
C GLY A 107 -7.52 -2.34 -14.60
N TYR A 108 -6.45 -2.55 -13.84
CA TYR A 108 -6.51 -2.51 -12.37
C TYR A 108 -6.85 -1.11 -11.85
N TRP A 109 -6.28 -0.07 -12.45
CA TRP A 109 -6.54 1.33 -12.07
C TRP A 109 -8.01 1.73 -12.22
N ARG A 110 -8.75 1.11 -13.16
CA ARG A 110 -10.20 1.34 -13.33
C ARG A 110 -11.04 0.89 -12.14
N ALA A 111 -10.50 0.06 -11.24
CA ALA A 111 -11.21 -0.38 -10.04
C ALA A 111 -11.32 0.72 -8.97
N ILE A 112 -10.39 1.69 -8.97
CA ILE A 112 -10.32 2.79 -8.01
C ILE A 112 -11.00 4.04 -8.56
N ASP A 113 -10.89 4.26 -9.87
CA ASP A 113 -11.36 5.48 -10.53
C ASP A 113 -12.39 5.15 -11.64
N PRO A 114 -13.62 4.76 -11.27
CA PRO A 114 -14.66 4.41 -12.24
C PRO A 114 -15.24 5.62 -12.97
N GLN A 115 -15.01 6.84 -12.46
CA GLN A 115 -15.46 8.10 -13.08
C GLN A 115 -14.41 8.67 -14.06
N ASP A 116 -13.33 7.93 -14.34
CA ASP A 116 -12.30 8.25 -15.35
C ASP A 116 -11.56 9.58 -15.06
N SER A 117 -11.32 9.84 -13.77
CA SER A 117 -10.61 11.01 -13.25
C SER A 117 -9.06 10.94 -13.30
N ARG A 118 -8.47 9.94 -13.97
CA ARG A 118 -7.10 9.84 -14.54
C ARG A 118 -6.06 9.17 -13.64
N LEU A 119 -6.12 7.84 -13.51
CA LEU A 119 -4.98 7.04 -13.03
C LEU A 119 -4.68 5.84 -13.96
N PRO A 120 -3.41 5.46 -14.17
CA PRO A 120 -2.21 6.21 -13.79
C PRO A 120 -2.09 7.47 -14.67
N SER A 121 -1.92 8.65 -14.06
CA SER A 121 -1.86 9.94 -14.77
C SER A 121 -0.46 10.45 -15.01
N LEU A 122 0.55 9.98 -14.27
CA LEU A 122 1.88 10.57 -14.32
C LEU A 122 2.75 9.88 -15.37
N VAL A 123 3.45 10.69 -16.17
CA VAL A 123 4.45 10.25 -17.15
C VAL A 123 5.74 11.02 -16.89
N ARG A 124 6.81 10.31 -16.56
CA ARG A 124 8.16 10.87 -16.40
C ARG A 124 8.90 10.73 -17.73
N PHE A 125 9.44 11.85 -18.21
CA PHE A 125 10.09 11.95 -19.51
C PHE A 125 11.44 12.68 -19.46
N GLY A 126 12.01 12.83 -18.26
CA GLY A 126 13.26 13.57 -18.03
C GLY A 126 13.06 15.08 -17.77
N GLY A 127 11.83 15.57 -17.77
CA GLY A 127 11.50 16.93 -17.31
C GLY A 127 11.59 17.09 -15.79
N THR A 128 11.58 18.35 -15.31
CA THR A 128 11.63 18.67 -13.88
C THR A 128 10.40 18.17 -13.10
N HIS A 129 9.26 18.07 -13.77
CA HIS A 129 8.01 17.55 -13.22
C HIS A 129 7.44 16.47 -14.16
N PRO A 130 6.78 15.44 -13.61
CA PRO A 130 6.00 14.51 -14.42
C PRO A 130 4.92 15.25 -15.21
N ALA A 131 4.63 14.79 -16.41
CA ALA A 131 3.53 15.28 -17.21
C ALA A 131 2.23 14.50 -16.91
N ASP A 132 1.10 15.18 -17.10
CA ASP A 132 -0.23 14.55 -17.06
C ASP A 132 -0.46 13.81 -18.39
N ARG A 133 -0.62 12.48 -18.31
CA ARG A 133 -0.86 11.57 -19.45
C ARG A 133 -2.03 12.01 -20.30
N ARG A 134 -3.11 12.50 -19.70
CA ARG A 134 -4.30 12.93 -20.44
C ARG A 134 -4.00 14.22 -21.20
N LEU A 135 -3.32 15.19 -20.60
CA LEU A 135 -2.90 16.40 -21.32
C LEU A 135 -1.98 16.06 -22.50
N LEU A 136 -1.04 15.12 -22.32
CA LEU A 136 -0.20 14.64 -23.41
C LEU A 136 -1.02 13.95 -24.51
N THR A 137 -1.98 13.10 -24.14
CA THR A 137 -2.87 12.42 -25.10
C THR A 137 -3.72 13.44 -25.87
N GLN A 138 -4.22 14.48 -25.18
CA GLN A 138 -4.97 15.57 -25.82
C GLN A 138 -4.10 16.36 -26.81
N ALA A 139 -2.85 16.66 -26.45
CA ALA A 139 -1.91 17.34 -27.34
C ALA A 139 -1.58 16.50 -28.59
N LEU A 140 -1.40 15.19 -28.44
CA LEU A 140 -1.19 14.26 -29.56
C LEU A 140 -2.40 14.25 -30.51
N ASN A 141 -3.61 14.15 -29.97
CA ASN A 141 -4.84 14.16 -30.76
C ASN A 141 -5.04 15.48 -31.51
N GLN A 142 -4.71 16.62 -30.89
CA GLN A 142 -4.76 17.93 -31.55
C GLN A 142 -3.72 18.03 -32.68
N SER A 143 -2.50 17.53 -32.47
CA SER A 143 -1.46 17.51 -33.50
C SER A 143 -1.87 16.68 -34.71
N ALA A 144 -2.49 15.50 -34.50
CA ALA A 144 -2.99 14.66 -35.59
C ALA A 144 -4.16 15.32 -36.35
N ALA A 145 -5.04 16.05 -35.64
CA ALA A 145 -6.16 16.75 -36.27
C ALA A 145 -5.71 17.92 -37.17
N LEU A 146 -4.60 18.58 -36.84
CA LEU A 146 -4.01 19.66 -37.66
C LEU A 146 -3.40 19.12 -38.96
N SER A 147 -2.83 17.91 -38.95
CA SER A 147 -2.32 17.21 -40.14
C SER A 147 -3.41 16.96 -41.18
N LEU A 148 -4.59 16.55 -40.72
CA LEU A 148 -5.74 16.25 -41.59
C LEU A 148 -6.33 17.49 -42.27
N GLN A 149 -6.07 18.69 -41.74
CA GLN A 149 -6.68 19.95 -42.19
C GLN A 149 -5.79 20.79 -43.11
N SER A 150 -4.58 20.32 -43.47
CA SER A 150 -3.67 21.01 -44.39
C SER A 150 -3.70 20.36 -45.79
N PRO A 151 -4.53 20.82 -46.74
CA PRO A 151 -4.53 20.29 -48.09
C PRO A 151 -3.27 20.78 -48.82
N GLY A 152 -2.31 19.88 -49.04
CA GLY A 152 -1.04 20.18 -49.70
C GLY A 152 0.16 20.35 -48.75
N GLY A 153 0.00 20.07 -47.45
CA GLY A 153 1.15 19.92 -46.54
C GLY A 153 2.00 18.74 -46.97
N GLY A 154 3.31 18.92 -47.09
CA GLY A 154 4.24 17.83 -47.41
C GLY A 154 4.13 16.66 -46.41
N PRO A 155 4.67 15.48 -46.74
CA PRO A 155 4.54 14.24 -45.95
C PRO A 155 5.03 14.30 -44.48
N ASP A 156 5.53 15.46 -44.02
CA ASP A 156 6.21 15.65 -42.75
C ASP A 156 5.39 16.43 -41.69
N LEU A 157 4.14 16.84 -41.97
CA LEU A 157 3.33 17.60 -41.01
C LEU A 157 2.42 16.70 -40.18
N GLY A 158 2.99 16.08 -39.14
CA GLY A 158 2.32 15.42 -37.99
C GLY A 158 2.12 13.90 -38.08
N LEU A 159 1.47 13.31 -37.07
CA LEU A 159 1.36 11.85 -36.92
C LEU A 159 0.19 11.29 -37.74
N ASP A 160 0.46 10.25 -38.54
CA ASP A 160 -0.59 9.43 -39.14
C ASP A 160 -1.33 8.58 -38.07
N ALA A 161 -2.38 7.87 -38.47
CA ALA A 161 -3.18 7.08 -37.52
C ALA A 161 -2.35 6.02 -36.76
N ASN A 162 -1.37 5.41 -37.43
CA ASN A 162 -0.50 4.41 -36.82
C ASN A 162 0.51 5.04 -35.85
N GLY A 163 1.10 6.18 -36.22
CA GLY A 163 2.01 6.95 -35.40
C GLY A 163 1.33 7.53 -34.16
N LEU A 164 0.10 8.04 -34.30
CA LEU A 164 -0.73 8.45 -33.17
C LEU A 164 -0.98 7.27 -32.23
N ARG A 165 -1.38 6.12 -32.78
CA ARG A 165 -1.62 4.91 -31.99
C ARG A 165 -0.37 4.43 -31.27
N ALA A 166 0.79 4.45 -31.93
CA ALA A 166 2.07 4.09 -31.32
C ALA A 166 2.43 5.03 -30.17
N ALA A 167 2.22 6.34 -30.34
CA ALA A 167 2.47 7.34 -29.30
C ALA A 167 1.53 7.15 -28.09
N GLU A 168 0.24 6.89 -28.31
CA GLU A 168 -0.71 6.56 -27.24
C GLU A 168 -0.28 5.31 -26.45
N VAL A 169 0.11 4.25 -27.15
CA VAL A 169 0.59 3.01 -26.51
C VAL A 169 1.87 3.28 -25.71
N ALA A 170 2.80 4.07 -26.23
CA ALA A 170 4.00 4.45 -25.51
C ALA A 170 3.68 5.24 -24.22
N LEU A 171 2.82 6.26 -24.30
CA LEU A 171 2.39 7.02 -23.13
C LEU A 171 1.73 6.15 -22.06
N ASN A 172 0.88 5.21 -22.49
CA ASN A 172 0.21 4.27 -21.62
C ASN A 172 1.19 3.34 -20.89
N ARG A 173 2.16 2.79 -21.62
CA ARG A 173 3.18 1.89 -21.04
C ARG A 173 4.10 2.63 -20.08
N VAL A 174 4.49 3.87 -20.39
CA VAL A 174 5.31 4.70 -19.48
C VAL A 174 4.53 5.03 -18.20
N ALA A 175 3.26 5.40 -18.29
CA ALA A 175 2.47 5.69 -17.09
C ALA A 175 2.30 4.47 -16.16
N VAL A 176 2.22 3.27 -16.72
CA VAL A 176 2.22 2.02 -15.96
C VAL A 176 3.54 1.81 -15.22
N ILE A 177 4.68 2.13 -15.84
CA ILE A 177 6.01 2.03 -15.21
C ILE A 177 6.18 3.06 -14.09
N ASP A 178 5.76 4.30 -14.33
CA ASP A 178 6.03 5.43 -13.42
C ASP A 178 5.10 5.48 -12.20
N SER A 179 4.03 4.69 -12.20
CA SER A 179 3.00 4.70 -11.17
C SER A 179 2.91 3.34 -10.46
N PRO A 180 3.28 3.25 -9.17
CA PRO A 180 3.15 2.02 -8.41
C PRO A 180 1.69 1.53 -8.40
N TRP A 181 1.44 0.31 -8.87
CA TRP A 181 0.09 -0.22 -9.08
C TRP A 181 -0.28 -1.37 -8.13
N SER A 182 0.58 -1.71 -7.18
CA SER A 182 0.32 -2.80 -6.22
C SER A 182 -0.99 -2.62 -5.44
N ALA A 183 -1.33 -1.40 -5.00
CA ALA A 183 -2.59 -1.14 -4.30
C ALA A 183 -3.79 -1.12 -5.24
N ALA A 184 -3.61 -0.66 -6.49
CA ALA A 184 -4.62 -0.75 -7.53
C ALA A 184 -4.98 -2.21 -7.86
N PHE A 185 -3.98 -3.08 -7.87
CA PHE A 185 -4.18 -4.51 -8.02
C PHE A 185 -5.01 -5.12 -6.87
N ILE A 186 -4.70 -4.80 -5.61
CA ILE A 186 -5.52 -5.26 -4.46
C ILE A 186 -6.94 -4.71 -4.53
N SER A 187 -7.12 -3.42 -4.84
CA SER A 187 -8.44 -2.81 -5.04
C SER A 187 -9.23 -3.50 -6.16
N TRP A 188 -8.55 -3.86 -7.27
CA TRP A 188 -9.16 -4.64 -8.34
C TRP A 188 -9.57 -6.04 -7.89
N LEU A 189 -8.72 -6.76 -7.15
CA LEU A 189 -9.04 -8.06 -6.57
C LEU A 189 -10.24 -7.98 -5.62
N ALA A 190 -10.32 -6.93 -4.80
CA ALA A 190 -11.47 -6.66 -3.92
C ALA A 190 -12.77 -6.47 -4.71
N ARG A 191 -12.75 -5.72 -5.82
CA ARG A 191 -13.91 -5.61 -6.73
C ARG A 191 -14.28 -6.96 -7.33
N ARG A 192 -13.29 -7.76 -7.75
CA ARG A 192 -13.50 -9.11 -8.31
C ARG A 192 -14.10 -10.09 -7.31
N ALA A 193 -13.75 -9.95 -6.03
CA ALA A 193 -14.37 -10.67 -4.91
C ALA A 193 -15.77 -10.12 -4.52
N GLY A 194 -16.25 -9.10 -5.24
CA GLY A 194 -17.56 -8.50 -5.07
C GLY A 194 -17.67 -7.53 -3.90
N LEU A 195 -16.55 -7.04 -3.33
CA LEU A 195 -16.58 -6.03 -2.27
C LEU A 195 -17.19 -4.71 -2.77
N SER A 196 -18.05 -4.11 -1.95
CA SER A 196 -18.64 -2.79 -2.17
C SER A 196 -17.88 -1.68 -1.43
N ASP A 197 -18.17 -0.41 -1.75
CA ASP A 197 -17.51 0.75 -1.13
C ASP A 197 -17.80 0.90 0.37
N GLN A 198 -18.79 0.16 0.88
CA GLN A 198 -19.11 0.12 2.32
C GLN A 198 -18.32 -0.98 3.06
N GLU A 199 -17.77 -1.94 2.32
CA GLU A 199 -17.07 -3.11 2.85
C GLU A 199 -15.55 -2.99 2.70
N PHE A 200 -15.07 -2.19 1.74
CA PHE A 200 -13.66 -2.02 1.45
C PHE A 200 -13.36 -0.61 0.93
N VAL A 201 -12.22 -0.05 1.33
CA VAL A 201 -11.73 1.24 0.81
C VAL A 201 -10.90 0.98 -0.43
N PHE A 202 -11.45 1.27 -1.61
CA PHE A 202 -10.71 1.19 -2.87
C PHE A 202 -9.79 2.39 -3.01
N SER A 203 -8.48 2.15 -3.05
CA SER A 203 -7.46 3.20 -3.10
C SER A 203 -6.21 2.74 -3.85
N GLU A 204 -5.49 3.72 -4.41
CA GLU A 204 -4.14 3.58 -4.95
C GLU A 204 -3.05 3.48 -3.87
N ALA A 205 -3.42 3.58 -2.58
CA ALA A 205 -2.50 3.48 -1.46
C ALA A 205 -2.90 2.35 -0.49
N HIS A 206 -1.96 1.43 -0.22
CA HIS A 206 -2.15 0.33 0.74
C HIS A 206 -2.58 0.79 2.13
N VAL A 207 -2.05 1.94 2.55
CA VAL A 207 -2.32 2.51 3.88
C VAL A 207 -3.79 2.85 4.11
N ASP A 208 -4.54 3.15 3.06
CA ASP A 208 -5.93 3.61 3.20
C ASP A 208 -6.86 2.48 3.64
N TYR A 209 -6.80 1.31 2.98
CA TYR A 209 -7.57 0.15 3.43
C TYR A 209 -6.96 -0.53 4.66
N ALA A 210 -5.65 -0.43 4.88
CA ALA A 210 -5.05 -0.84 6.15
C ALA A 210 -5.62 -0.01 7.32
N GLY A 211 -5.74 1.31 7.15
CA GLY A 211 -6.38 2.21 8.11
C GLY A 211 -7.84 1.87 8.34
N ALA A 212 -8.62 1.63 7.28
CA ALA A 212 -10.02 1.22 7.40
C ALA A 212 -10.18 -0.11 8.15
N ALA A 213 -9.33 -1.10 7.87
CA ALA A 213 -9.31 -2.38 8.58
C ALA A 213 -8.87 -2.23 10.05
N TRP A 214 -7.95 -1.30 10.35
CA TRP A 214 -7.60 -0.95 11.73
C TRP A 214 -8.81 -0.41 12.49
N GLN A 215 -9.48 0.60 11.93
CA GLN A 215 -10.68 1.18 12.55
C GLN A 215 -11.81 0.15 12.70
N ALA A 216 -11.95 -0.77 11.75
CA ALA A 216 -12.94 -1.84 11.83
C ALA A 216 -12.74 -2.77 13.02
N GLY A 217 -11.50 -3.18 13.31
CA GLY A 217 -11.26 -4.01 14.48
C GLY A 217 -11.31 -3.22 15.80
N VAL A 218 -10.97 -1.93 15.80
CA VAL A 218 -11.21 -1.05 16.97
C VAL A 218 -12.70 -1.01 17.28
N ALA A 219 -13.55 -0.77 16.27
CA ALA A 219 -15.00 -0.79 16.41
C ALA A 219 -15.51 -2.16 16.92
N GLU A 220 -15.01 -3.26 16.36
CA GLU A 220 -15.36 -4.63 16.79
C GLU A 220 -15.00 -4.88 18.26
N SER A 221 -13.81 -4.46 18.70
CA SER A 221 -13.37 -4.58 20.10
C SER A 221 -14.23 -3.77 21.07
N ALA A 222 -14.82 -2.68 20.59
CA ALA A 222 -15.77 -1.85 21.33
C ALA A 222 -17.22 -2.33 21.22
N GLY A 223 -17.49 -3.47 20.56
CA GLY A 223 -18.84 -3.99 20.32
C GLY A 223 -19.66 -3.13 19.35
N GLN A 224 -19.01 -2.30 18.55
CA GLN A 224 -19.66 -1.44 17.56
C GLN A 224 -19.80 -2.16 16.22
N PRO A 225 -20.95 -2.04 15.54
CA PRO A 225 -21.14 -2.63 14.23
C PRO A 225 -20.24 -1.96 13.19
N THR A 226 -19.66 -2.76 12.31
CA THR A 226 -18.87 -2.28 11.15
C THR A 226 -19.15 -3.16 9.94
N ARG A 227 -19.32 -2.52 8.78
CA ARG A 227 -19.53 -3.18 7.48
C ARG A 227 -18.23 -3.59 6.80
N SER A 228 -17.09 -3.18 7.32
CA SER A 228 -15.79 -3.55 6.75
C SER A 228 -15.65 -5.06 6.68
N ALA A 229 -15.30 -5.58 5.50
CA ALA A 229 -15.06 -7.00 5.27
C ALA A 229 -13.77 -7.49 5.95
N MET A 230 -12.86 -6.56 6.28
CA MET A 230 -11.55 -6.86 6.84
C MET A 230 -11.29 -6.13 8.16
N ARG A 231 -10.48 -6.74 9.01
CA ARG A 231 -9.89 -6.11 10.21
C ARG A 231 -8.37 -6.28 10.23
N ALA A 232 -7.68 -5.37 10.91
CA ALA A 232 -6.25 -5.47 11.15
C ALA A 232 -5.94 -6.44 12.30
N CYS A 233 -5.01 -7.37 12.08
CA CYS A 233 -4.51 -8.32 13.06
C CYS A 233 -2.98 -8.32 13.04
N ASP A 234 -2.35 -8.72 14.16
CA ASP A 234 -0.90 -8.92 14.25
C ASP A 234 -0.53 -10.22 13.53
N LEU A 235 0.21 -10.12 12.42
CA LEU A 235 0.65 -11.26 11.62
C LEU A 235 1.58 -12.20 12.42
N MET A 236 2.29 -11.68 13.42
CA MET A 236 3.18 -12.49 14.26
C MET A 236 2.43 -13.31 15.30
N ARG A 237 1.12 -13.07 15.47
CA ARG A 237 0.26 -13.75 16.46
C ARG A 237 -0.96 -14.43 15.84
N THR A 238 -1.23 -14.17 14.57
CA THR A 238 -2.44 -14.61 13.89
C THR A 238 -2.07 -15.43 12.65
N PRO A 239 -2.38 -16.74 12.61
CA PRO A 239 -2.21 -17.53 11.41
C PRO A 239 -3.00 -16.92 10.24
N PRO A 240 -2.38 -16.70 9.06
CA PRO A 240 -3.10 -16.23 7.90
C PRO A 240 -4.08 -17.29 7.40
N ARG A 241 -5.13 -16.87 6.69
CA ARG A 241 -6.01 -17.75 5.91
C ARG A 241 -6.03 -17.33 4.44
N VAL A 242 -6.45 -18.24 3.57
CA VAL A 242 -6.57 -17.94 2.13
C VAL A 242 -7.52 -16.76 1.93
N GLY A 243 -7.06 -15.78 1.15
CA GLY A 243 -7.72 -14.51 0.86
C GLY A 243 -7.37 -13.37 1.81
N ASP A 244 -6.82 -13.64 3.01
CA ASP A 244 -6.31 -12.56 3.89
C ASP A 244 -5.15 -11.81 3.19
N LEU A 245 -4.91 -10.55 3.58
CA LEU A 245 -3.81 -9.76 3.05
C LEU A 245 -2.67 -9.68 4.06
N VAL A 246 -1.45 -10.03 3.66
CA VAL A 246 -0.25 -9.80 4.47
C VAL A 246 0.44 -8.53 4.02
N CYS A 247 0.71 -7.64 4.97
CA CYS A 247 1.14 -6.28 4.70
C CYS A 247 2.43 -5.93 5.45
N GLN A 248 3.24 -5.10 4.81
CA GLN A 248 4.43 -4.48 5.38
C GLN A 248 4.40 -2.97 5.14
N ALA A 249 4.92 -2.21 6.10
CA ALA A 249 5.16 -0.78 5.96
C ALA A 249 6.66 -0.50 5.88
N ARG A 250 7.05 0.47 5.05
CA ARG A 250 8.41 0.99 5.00
C ARG A 250 8.41 2.37 5.64
N GLY A 251 9.03 2.48 6.80
CA GLY A 251 9.34 3.78 7.39
C GLY A 251 10.49 4.47 6.66
N THR A 252 10.58 5.78 6.79
CA THR A 252 11.86 6.48 6.62
C THR A 252 12.88 5.86 7.58
N ALA A 253 14.15 5.77 7.17
CA ALA A 253 15.21 5.19 7.99
C ALA A 253 15.20 5.82 9.40
N GLY A 254 14.79 5.04 10.41
CA GLY A 254 14.65 5.50 11.80
C GLY A 254 13.24 5.45 12.40
N ALA A 255 12.17 5.51 11.60
CA ALA A 255 10.79 5.49 12.12
C ALA A 255 10.33 4.09 12.60
N GLY A 256 11.02 3.03 12.18
CA GLY A 256 10.87 1.69 12.75
C GLY A 256 9.46 1.11 12.67
N LEU A 257 8.72 1.32 11.57
CA LEU A 257 7.38 0.74 11.33
C LEU A 257 7.45 -0.77 11.04
N ASN A 258 8.04 -1.52 11.97
CA ASN A 258 8.37 -2.93 11.84
C ASN A 258 7.51 -3.88 12.68
N THR A 259 6.60 -3.33 13.48
CA THR A 259 5.69 -4.09 14.34
C THR A 259 4.25 -3.64 14.15
N PHE A 260 3.31 -4.53 14.47
CA PHE A 260 1.88 -4.25 14.43
C PHE A 260 1.52 -2.99 15.23
N ASP A 261 2.04 -2.87 16.45
CA ASP A 261 1.75 -1.75 17.36
C ASP A 261 2.16 -0.40 16.75
N LYS A 262 3.38 -0.30 16.21
CA LYS A 262 3.90 0.95 15.64
C LYS A 262 3.19 1.33 14.35
N ILE A 263 2.84 0.35 13.51
CA ILE A 263 1.99 0.62 12.34
C ILE A 263 0.61 1.09 12.82
N GLY A 264 0.07 0.46 13.86
CA GLY A 264 -1.18 0.82 14.50
C GLY A 264 -1.26 2.26 14.99
N GLU A 265 -0.20 2.78 15.63
CA GLU A 265 -0.11 4.18 16.05
C GLU A 265 -0.33 5.16 14.89
N VAL A 266 0.26 4.85 13.72
CA VAL A 266 0.09 5.65 12.50
C VAL A 266 -1.31 5.47 11.91
N LEU A 267 -1.79 4.22 11.79
CA LEU A 267 -3.11 3.92 11.22
C LEU A 267 -4.27 4.46 12.08
N ALA A 268 -4.09 4.56 13.40
CA ALA A 268 -5.11 5.03 14.33
C ALA A 268 -5.45 6.51 14.15
N THR A 269 -4.48 7.32 13.74
CA THR A 269 -4.59 8.79 13.68
C THR A 269 -4.74 9.34 12.27
N ARG A 270 -4.55 8.47 11.27
CA ARG A 270 -4.47 8.85 9.87
C ARG A 270 -5.84 8.85 9.18
N PRO A 271 -6.22 9.93 8.48
CA PRO A 271 -7.37 9.91 7.59
C PRO A 271 -7.05 9.18 6.27
N THR A 272 -8.06 8.54 5.68
CA THR A 272 -8.02 8.01 4.31
C THR A 272 -7.64 9.11 3.32
N GLY A 273 -6.68 8.83 2.43
CA GLY A 273 -6.16 9.82 1.48
C GLY A 273 -5.20 10.85 2.09
N GLY A 274 -4.73 10.64 3.33
CA GLY A 274 -3.73 11.48 3.98
C GLY A 274 -2.31 11.33 3.39
N GLU A 275 -1.28 11.79 4.11
CA GLU A 275 0.14 11.79 3.68
C GLU A 275 0.67 10.43 3.16
N ALA A 276 1.56 10.36 2.17
CA ALA A 276 2.02 9.05 1.69
C ALA A 276 2.71 8.22 2.80
N LEU A 277 2.25 6.97 3.00
CA LEU A 277 2.95 5.97 3.80
C LEU A 277 3.31 4.78 2.90
N PRO A 278 4.59 4.55 2.60
CA PRO A 278 5.01 3.42 1.78
C PRO A 278 4.61 2.10 2.43
N MET A 279 3.69 1.38 1.80
CA MET A 279 3.20 0.07 2.25
C MET A 279 3.06 -0.86 1.06
N HIS A 280 3.05 -2.15 1.33
CA HIS A 280 2.79 -3.19 0.34
C HIS A 280 2.05 -4.35 0.99
N CYS A 281 1.07 -4.89 0.28
CA CYS A 281 0.30 -6.05 0.70
C CYS A 281 0.22 -7.07 -0.43
N ASP A 282 0.30 -8.34 -0.06
CA ASP A 282 0.04 -9.50 -0.91
C ASP A 282 -1.20 -10.23 -0.41
N VAL A 283 -1.94 -10.90 -1.30
CA VAL A 283 -3.06 -11.78 -0.93
C VAL A 283 -2.54 -13.20 -0.68
N VAL A 284 -2.97 -13.83 0.41
CA VAL A 284 -2.66 -15.23 0.71
C VAL A 284 -3.46 -16.12 -0.23
N VAL A 285 -2.80 -16.98 -1.02
CA VAL A 285 -3.45 -17.81 -2.04
C VAL A 285 -3.45 -19.29 -1.71
N ALA A 286 -2.50 -19.75 -0.92
CA ALA A 286 -2.41 -21.15 -0.49
C ALA A 286 -1.73 -21.26 0.88
N ILE A 287 -2.05 -22.32 1.62
CA ILE A 287 -1.47 -22.63 2.93
C ILE A 287 -1.25 -24.14 2.99
N ASP A 288 -0.10 -24.54 3.52
CA ASP A 288 0.20 -25.93 3.84
C ASP A 288 0.81 -26.06 5.24
N ALA A 289 1.39 -27.21 5.55
CA ALA A 289 1.95 -27.50 6.87
C ALA A 289 3.24 -26.72 7.20
N THR A 290 3.97 -26.22 6.20
CA THR A 290 5.27 -25.56 6.40
C THR A 290 5.22 -24.06 6.17
N GLY A 291 4.17 -23.54 5.54
CA GLY A 291 4.07 -22.12 5.22
C GLY A 291 2.83 -21.78 4.41
N PHE A 292 2.92 -20.65 3.72
CA PHE A 292 1.86 -20.10 2.90
C PHE A 292 2.41 -19.35 1.70
N ASP A 293 1.63 -19.32 0.62
CA ASP A 293 1.95 -18.62 -0.60
C ASP A 293 1.11 -17.35 -0.70
N THR A 294 1.74 -16.29 -1.18
CA THR A 294 1.10 -14.99 -1.40
C THR A 294 1.25 -14.54 -2.84
N VAL A 295 0.32 -13.74 -3.34
CA VAL A 295 0.43 -13.09 -4.65
C VAL A 295 0.36 -11.57 -4.49
N GLY A 296 1.40 -10.90 -4.97
CA GLY A 296 1.55 -9.45 -4.95
C GLY A 296 1.62 -8.86 -6.35
N GLY A 297 0.89 -7.76 -6.59
CA GLY A 297 1.06 -6.94 -7.78
C GLY A 297 2.25 -5.99 -7.65
N ASN A 298 2.90 -5.66 -8.75
CA ASN A 298 4.05 -4.75 -8.83
C ASN A 298 5.28 -5.18 -8.02
N VAL A 299 5.38 -6.46 -7.65
CA VAL A 299 6.62 -7.01 -7.08
C VAL A 299 7.54 -7.32 -8.24
N LEU A 300 8.73 -6.68 -8.27
CA LEU A 300 9.66 -6.79 -9.40
C LEU A 300 8.96 -6.51 -10.76
N GLN A 301 8.11 -5.48 -10.80
CA GLN A 301 7.35 -5.08 -11.99
C GLN A 301 6.46 -6.20 -12.57
N SER A 302 5.99 -7.15 -11.77
CA SER A 302 5.12 -8.25 -12.22
C SER A 302 4.05 -8.61 -11.18
N VAL A 303 3.22 -9.62 -11.49
CA VAL A 303 2.34 -10.28 -10.52
C VAL A 303 3.06 -11.52 -10.00
N THR A 304 3.59 -11.41 -8.79
CA THR A 304 4.56 -12.37 -8.24
C THR A 304 3.92 -13.25 -7.19
N LEU A 305 4.12 -14.57 -7.30
CA LEU A 305 3.89 -15.51 -6.21
C LEU A 305 5.12 -15.55 -5.30
N ARG A 306 4.92 -15.50 -4.00
CA ARG A 306 5.97 -15.57 -2.98
C ARG A 306 5.63 -16.65 -1.97
N ARG A 307 6.59 -17.52 -1.69
CA ARG A 307 6.52 -18.43 -0.55
C ARG A 307 7.00 -17.75 0.74
N LEU A 308 6.26 -17.95 1.82
CA LEU A 308 6.64 -17.59 3.19
C LEU A 308 6.51 -18.82 4.09
N ASP A 309 7.49 -19.02 4.98
CA ASP A 309 7.51 -20.17 5.90
C ASP A 309 6.91 -19.80 7.25
N PHE A 310 6.32 -20.81 7.88
CA PHE A 310 6.00 -20.75 9.30
C PHE A 310 7.21 -21.08 10.17
N ALA A 311 7.24 -20.50 11.37
CA ALA A 311 8.16 -20.94 12.40
C ALA A 311 7.90 -22.42 12.72
N ARG A 312 8.98 -23.19 12.88
CA ARG A 312 8.93 -24.65 13.05
C ARG A 312 7.92 -25.07 14.14
N GLY A 313 6.96 -25.92 13.76
CA GLY A 313 5.95 -26.47 14.67
C GLY A 313 4.80 -25.51 14.97
N THR A 314 4.69 -24.40 14.24
CA THR A 314 3.63 -23.40 14.38
C THR A 314 2.96 -23.13 13.03
N GLN A 315 1.93 -22.29 13.04
CA GLN A 315 1.32 -21.70 11.84
C GLN A 315 1.52 -20.17 11.81
N LEU A 316 2.57 -19.68 12.48
CA LEU A 316 2.91 -18.26 12.56
C LEU A 316 4.12 -17.97 11.68
N LEU A 317 4.18 -16.77 11.10
CA LEU A 317 5.29 -16.34 10.25
C LEU A 317 6.65 -16.58 10.93
N ASP A 318 7.60 -17.16 10.20
CA ASP A 318 8.96 -17.34 10.72
C ASP A 318 9.62 -15.97 11.01
N PRO A 319 10.14 -15.72 12.23
CA PRO A 319 10.76 -14.44 12.58
C PRO A 319 11.95 -14.03 11.69
N SER A 320 12.57 -14.96 10.95
CA SER A 320 13.66 -14.66 10.00
C SER A 320 13.24 -13.76 8.83
N TYR A 321 11.94 -13.65 8.56
CA TYR A 321 11.42 -12.69 7.58
C TYR A 321 11.46 -11.24 8.08
N LEU A 322 11.51 -11.01 9.39
CA LEU A 322 11.58 -9.68 9.98
C LEU A 322 12.99 -9.08 9.83
N PRO A 323 13.14 -7.73 9.75
CA PRO A 323 14.44 -7.07 9.62
C PRO A 323 15.47 -7.46 10.70
N GLU A 324 14.99 -7.72 11.91
CA GLU A 324 15.81 -8.09 13.07
C GLU A 324 16.08 -9.61 13.15
N GLY A 325 15.43 -10.43 12.30
CA GLY A 325 15.32 -11.88 12.46
C GLY A 325 16.64 -12.65 12.49
N CYS A 326 17.63 -12.27 11.67
CA CYS A 326 18.96 -12.88 11.73
C CYS A 326 19.91 -12.20 12.74
N ALA A 327 19.62 -10.97 13.19
CA ALA A 327 20.42 -10.29 14.19
C ALA A 327 20.07 -10.73 15.62
N LEU A 328 18.77 -10.95 15.89
CA LEU A 328 18.26 -11.39 17.20
C LEU A 328 18.45 -12.88 17.45
N SER A 329 18.38 -13.71 16.40
CA SER A 329 18.42 -15.16 16.59
C SER A 329 19.82 -15.70 16.90
N ARG A 330 20.92 -15.07 16.43
CA ARG A 330 22.32 -15.59 16.48
C ARG A 330 22.44 -17.10 16.21
N ALA A 331 21.43 -17.67 15.57
CA ALA A 331 21.23 -19.11 15.50
C ALA A 331 22.06 -19.64 14.34
N PRO A 332 22.88 -20.68 14.54
CA PRO A 332 23.47 -21.42 13.42
C PRO A 332 22.33 -21.87 12.50
N GLY A 333 22.34 -21.40 11.24
CA GLY A 333 21.30 -21.72 10.25
C GLY A 333 20.23 -20.65 10.01
N CYS A 334 20.42 -19.38 10.40
CA CYS A 334 19.53 -18.31 9.92
C CYS A 334 19.63 -18.18 8.40
N VAL A 335 18.51 -18.45 7.72
CA VAL A 335 18.41 -18.39 6.27
C VAL A 335 18.30 -16.92 5.85
N ASP A 336 19.14 -16.50 4.89
CA ASP A 336 18.96 -15.18 4.27
C ASP A 336 17.70 -15.20 3.42
N ARG A 337 16.63 -14.54 3.90
CA ARG A 337 15.34 -14.43 3.21
C ARG A 337 15.38 -13.43 2.04
N HIS A 338 16.56 -12.93 1.66
CA HIS A 338 16.82 -12.03 0.54
C HIS A 338 15.72 -10.97 0.35
N MET A 339 15.03 -10.99 -0.79
CA MET A 339 14.01 -10.02 -1.15
C MET A 339 12.70 -10.17 -0.35
N SER A 340 12.49 -11.32 0.30
CA SER A 340 11.36 -11.57 1.22
C SER A 340 11.60 -11.03 2.62
N ARG A 341 12.82 -10.62 2.99
CA ARG A 341 13.09 -9.96 4.27
C ARG A 341 12.45 -8.56 4.27
N GLN A 342 11.27 -8.45 4.88
CA GLN A 342 10.50 -7.21 5.01
C GLN A 342 9.84 -7.17 6.40
N PRO A 343 9.48 -5.99 6.92
CA PRO A 343 8.71 -5.85 8.16
C PRO A 343 7.24 -6.32 8.02
N TRP A 344 7.01 -7.56 7.59
CA TRP A 344 5.70 -8.20 7.54
C TRP A 344 5.13 -8.29 8.95
N SER A 345 4.14 -7.46 9.25
CA SER A 345 3.66 -7.28 10.63
C SER A 345 2.16 -7.05 10.72
N LEU A 346 1.51 -6.72 9.61
CA LEU A 346 0.08 -6.47 9.55
C LEU A 346 -0.60 -7.56 8.71
N LEU A 347 -1.65 -8.16 9.25
CA LEU A 347 -2.56 -9.06 8.55
C LEU A 347 -3.92 -8.36 8.42
N LEU A 348 -4.44 -8.16 7.22
CA LEU A 348 -5.84 -7.77 7.02
C LEU A 348 -6.67 -9.03 6.85
N GLN A 349 -7.32 -9.44 7.94
CA GLN A 349 -8.05 -10.69 8.05
C GLN A 349 -9.51 -10.48 7.62
N TRP A 350 -10.03 -11.38 6.77
CA TRP A 350 -11.46 -11.43 6.44
C TRP A 350 -12.31 -11.74 7.68
N ARG A 351 -13.37 -10.98 7.90
CA ARG A 351 -14.21 -11.09 9.10
C ARG A 351 -15.39 -12.03 8.93
#